data_AF-X1EXX3-F1
#
_entry.id   AF-X1EXX3-F1
#
_cell.length_a   1.000
_cell.length_b   1.000
_cell.length_c   1.000
_cell.angle_alpha   90.00
_cell.angle_beta   90.00
_cell.angle_gamma   90.00
#
_symmetry.space_group_name_H-M   'P 1'
#
loop_
_entity.id
_entity.type
_entity.pdbx_description
1 polymer ?
#
loop_
_entity_poly.entity_id
_entity_poly.type
_entity_poly.pdbx_seq_one_letter_code
_entity_poly.pdbx_strand_id
1 'polypeptide(L)'
;ADEFFTEPEIDIVVEVIGGESPALQYLKRALSCGKHVVTANKEVIAKHGAELLALAQQHKVGLRYEASVGGGIPLIAPFQYELVANKINGIYAIINGTTNYILTRMARDGVDFSSALSRAQELGYAEANPRDDVEGIDATYKLAILASLAFQSQVRPEDIHCEGISRLSTRDFQYARELGFAIKLLAIATFSGDSQSKSPPLSLVASC
;
A
#
# COMPACT_ATOMS: atom_id res chain seq x y z
N ALA A 1 7.47 -26.48 -12.40
CA ALA A 1 6.96 -25.50 -11.42
C ALA A 1 6.50 -26.19 -10.15
N ASP A 2 5.73 -27.29 -10.23
CA ASP A 2 5.27 -28.01 -9.03
C ASP A 2 6.41 -28.60 -8.18
N GLU A 3 7.47 -29.14 -8.80
CA GLU A 3 8.62 -29.70 -8.07
C GLU A 3 9.28 -28.69 -7.12
N PHE A 4 9.35 -27.42 -7.51
CA PHE A 4 9.94 -26.34 -6.69
C PHE A 4 9.26 -26.20 -5.33
N PHE A 5 7.92 -26.27 -5.27
CA PHE A 5 7.20 -26.06 -4.00
C PHE A 5 7.22 -27.30 -3.10
N THR A 6 7.49 -28.48 -3.67
CA THR A 6 7.55 -29.75 -2.94
C THR A 6 8.97 -30.13 -2.53
N GLU A 7 9.99 -29.40 -2.98
CA GLU A 7 11.39 -29.71 -2.71
C GLU A 7 11.67 -29.66 -1.19
N PRO A 8 12.12 -30.75 -0.56
CA PRO A 8 12.32 -30.81 0.89
C PRO A 8 13.37 -29.84 1.41
N GLU A 9 14.36 -29.44 0.60
CA GLU A 9 15.43 -28.52 1.01
C GLU A 9 15.00 -27.05 1.04
N ILE A 10 13.83 -26.71 0.49
CA ILE A 10 13.34 -25.33 0.47
C ILE A 10 12.42 -25.10 1.66
N ASP A 11 12.84 -24.30 2.64
CA ASP A 11 11.98 -23.96 3.79
C ASP A 11 11.17 -22.67 3.58
N ILE A 12 11.74 -21.73 2.82
CA ILE A 12 11.22 -20.36 2.66
C ILE A 12 11.14 -20.01 1.18
N VAL A 13 9.97 -19.52 0.75
CA VAL A 13 9.74 -18.96 -0.58
C VAL A 13 9.69 -17.45 -0.48
N VAL A 14 10.51 -16.76 -1.29
CA VAL A 14 10.50 -15.30 -1.42
C VAL A 14 9.82 -14.94 -2.73
N GLU A 15 8.72 -14.17 -2.65
CA GLU A 15 7.88 -13.79 -3.78
C GLU A 15 7.99 -12.29 -4.05
N VAL A 16 8.42 -11.96 -5.27
CA VAL A 16 8.69 -10.58 -5.74
C VAL A 16 8.10 -10.34 -7.13
N ILE A 17 7.04 -11.07 -7.47
CA ILE A 17 6.31 -10.93 -8.72
C ILE A 17 5.35 -9.73 -8.58
N GLY A 18 5.30 -8.89 -9.61
CA GLY A 18 4.32 -7.81 -9.70
C GLY A 18 2.95 -8.31 -10.13
N GLY A 19 1.89 -7.65 -9.68
CA GLY A 19 0.52 -7.99 -10.04
C GLY A 19 -0.06 -9.16 -9.23
N GLU A 20 -1.37 -9.38 -9.38
CA GLU A 20 -2.09 -10.41 -8.62
C GLU A 20 -1.87 -11.84 -9.13
N SER A 21 -1.83 -12.02 -10.46
CA SER A 21 -1.68 -13.32 -11.12
C SER A 21 -0.37 -13.36 -11.91
N PRO A 22 0.48 -14.40 -11.75
CA PRO A 22 0.25 -15.66 -11.04
C PRO A 22 0.62 -15.67 -9.55
N ALA A 23 1.02 -14.52 -8.98
CA ALA A 23 1.57 -14.42 -7.62
C ALA A 23 0.69 -15.08 -6.54
N LEU A 24 -0.62 -14.79 -6.54
CA LEU A 24 -1.56 -15.39 -5.59
C LEU A 24 -1.54 -16.92 -5.61
N GLN A 25 -1.47 -17.52 -6.78
CA GLN A 25 -1.47 -18.98 -6.93
C GLN A 25 -0.21 -19.59 -6.34
N TYR A 26 0.95 -18.96 -6.57
CA TYR A 26 2.22 -19.41 -6.02
C TYR A 26 2.29 -19.25 -4.51
N LEU A 27 1.77 -18.14 -3.95
CA LEU A 27 1.68 -17.94 -2.51
C LEU A 27 0.81 -19.02 -1.86
N LYS A 28 -0.39 -19.26 -2.38
CA LYS A 28 -1.28 -20.33 -1.89
C LYS A 28 -0.60 -21.70 -1.98
N ARG A 29 0.07 -21.99 -3.10
CA ARG A 29 0.76 -23.26 -3.30
C ARG A 29 1.89 -23.47 -2.30
N ALA A 30 2.76 -22.48 -2.12
CA ALA A 30 3.88 -22.54 -1.18
C ALA A 30 3.39 -22.79 0.26
N LEU A 31 2.39 -22.03 0.71
CA LEU A 31 1.81 -22.20 2.04
C LEU A 31 1.19 -23.60 2.23
N SER A 32 0.42 -24.08 1.24
CA SER A 32 -0.18 -25.42 1.29
C SER A 32 0.84 -26.56 1.29
N CYS A 33 2.02 -26.33 0.71
CA CYS A 33 3.15 -27.26 0.73
C CYS A 33 3.98 -27.17 2.02
N GLY A 34 3.54 -26.38 3.02
CA GLY A 34 4.23 -26.26 4.30
C GLY A 34 5.50 -25.41 4.22
N LYS A 35 5.59 -24.48 3.26
CA LYS A 35 6.70 -23.54 3.14
C LYS A 35 6.36 -22.21 3.81
N HIS A 36 7.33 -21.60 4.49
CA HIS A 36 7.21 -20.20 4.90
C HIS A 36 7.27 -19.29 3.67
N VAL A 37 6.61 -18.14 3.74
CA VAL A 37 6.52 -17.21 2.61
C VAL A 37 6.88 -15.79 3.06
N VAL A 38 7.71 -15.13 2.26
CA VAL A 38 8.01 -13.70 2.36
C VAL A 38 7.63 -13.04 1.04
N THR A 39 6.84 -11.97 1.06
CA THR A 39 6.39 -11.28 -0.16
C THR A 39 6.48 -9.75 -0.06
N ALA A 40 6.72 -9.08 -1.19
CA ALA A 40 6.58 -7.62 -1.33
C ALA A 40 5.29 -7.22 -2.06
N ASN A 41 4.41 -8.17 -2.35
CA ASN A 41 3.25 -7.97 -3.22
C ASN A 41 2.06 -7.37 -2.46
N LYS A 42 2.05 -6.04 -2.40
CA LYS A 42 0.99 -5.22 -1.81
C LYS A 42 -0.41 -5.46 -2.39
N GLU A 43 -0.54 -5.71 -3.70
CA GLU A 43 -1.84 -5.95 -4.31
C GLU A 43 -2.44 -7.26 -3.79
N VAL A 44 -1.65 -8.34 -3.77
CA VAL A 44 -2.11 -9.63 -3.27
C VAL A 44 -2.43 -9.56 -1.77
N ILE A 45 -1.58 -8.93 -0.95
CA ILE A 45 -1.83 -8.84 0.49
C ILE A 45 -3.05 -7.96 0.79
N ALA A 46 -3.25 -6.85 0.06
CA ALA A 46 -4.40 -5.98 0.26
C ALA A 46 -5.73 -6.67 -0.08
N LYS A 47 -5.77 -7.51 -1.12
CA LYS A 47 -6.98 -8.21 -1.58
C LYS A 47 -7.23 -9.54 -0.85
N HIS A 48 -6.16 -10.32 -0.62
CA HIS A 48 -6.23 -11.73 -0.21
C HIS A 48 -5.47 -12.03 1.09
N GLY A 49 -4.92 -11.03 1.76
CA GLY A 49 -4.07 -11.21 2.94
C GLY A 49 -4.74 -12.01 4.06
N ALA A 50 -6.04 -11.78 4.32
CA ALA A 50 -6.79 -12.53 5.32
C ALA A 50 -6.87 -14.03 5.00
N GLU A 51 -7.17 -14.38 3.75
CA GLU A 51 -7.21 -15.77 3.29
C GLU A 51 -5.82 -16.43 3.38
N LEU A 52 -4.78 -15.73 2.94
CA LEU A 52 -3.40 -16.23 2.96
C LEU A 52 -2.88 -16.43 4.38
N LEU A 53 -3.21 -15.52 5.31
CA LEU A 53 -2.85 -15.66 6.73
C LEU A 53 -3.57 -16.86 7.37
N ALA A 54 -4.86 -17.06 7.07
CA ALA A 54 -5.59 -18.22 7.55
C ALA A 54 -5.00 -19.53 6.99
N LEU A 55 -4.63 -19.55 5.71
CA LEU A 55 -3.96 -20.70 5.09
C LEU A 55 -2.59 -20.97 5.73
N ALA A 56 -1.79 -19.94 5.95
CA ALA A 56 -0.50 -20.06 6.63
C ALA A 56 -0.66 -20.66 8.03
N GLN A 57 -1.67 -20.21 8.79
CA GLN A 57 -1.99 -20.75 10.11
C GLN A 57 -2.41 -22.23 10.04
N GLN A 58 -3.26 -22.62 9.07
CA GLN A 58 -3.68 -24.00 8.88
C GLN A 58 -2.50 -24.94 8.65
N HIS A 59 -1.52 -24.50 7.86
CA HIS A 59 -0.31 -25.27 7.54
C HIS A 59 0.85 -25.05 8.53
N LYS A 60 0.64 -24.27 9.60
CA LYS A 60 1.63 -23.95 10.65
C LYS A 60 2.92 -23.31 10.09
N VAL A 61 2.77 -22.48 9.08
CA VAL A 61 3.87 -21.73 8.45
C VAL A 61 3.67 -20.22 8.62
N GLY A 62 4.72 -19.46 8.32
CA GLY A 62 4.72 -18.00 8.43
C GLY A 62 4.49 -17.33 7.08
N LEU A 63 3.69 -16.26 7.08
CA LEU A 63 3.58 -15.32 5.97
C LEU A 63 4.09 -13.94 6.44
N ARG A 64 5.13 -13.43 5.78
CA ARG A 64 5.75 -12.12 6.05
C ARG A 64 5.61 -11.21 4.85
N TYR A 65 5.28 -9.95 5.10
CA TYR A 65 5.00 -8.99 4.03
C TYR A 65 5.43 -7.56 4.35
N GLU A 66 6.45 -7.38 5.17
CA GLU A 66 6.98 -6.06 5.56
C GLU A 66 7.29 -5.18 4.33
N ALA A 67 7.96 -5.75 3.33
CA ALA A 67 8.35 -5.04 2.10
C ALA A 67 7.16 -4.57 1.23
N SER A 68 5.93 -4.98 1.53
CA SER A 68 4.75 -4.54 0.79
C SER A 68 4.37 -3.08 1.07
N VAL A 69 4.74 -2.53 2.23
CA VAL A 69 4.41 -1.15 2.61
C VAL A 69 5.62 -0.45 3.24
N GLY A 70 5.89 0.79 2.85
CA GLY A 70 6.98 1.59 3.43
C GLY A 70 8.38 1.24 2.92
N GLY A 71 8.53 0.20 2.11
CA GLY A 71 9.82 -0.21 1.54
C GLY A 71 10.79 -0.63 2.63
N GLY A 72 11.75 0.24 2.96
CA GLY A 72 12.72 0.02 4.05
C GLY A 72 12.27 0.53 5.42
N ILE A 73 11.13 1.21 5.51
CA ILE A 73 10.57 1.69 6.78
C ILE A 73 9.82 0.52 7.44
N PRO A 74 10.16 0.12 8.67
CA PRO A 74 9.39 -0.91 9.37
C PRO A 74 8.02 -0.34 9.73
N LEU A 75 6.97 -0.82 9.06
CA LEU A 75 5.59 -0.39 9.29
C LEU A 75 4.72 -1.54 9.76
N ILE A 76 4.85 -2.73 9.17
CA ILE A 76 4.04 -3.90 9.50
C ILE A 76 4.38 -4.45 10.89
N ALA A 77 5.67 -4.68 11.18
CA ALA A 77 6.11 -5.25 12.45
C ALA A 77 5.69 -4.40 13.68
N PRO A 78 5.83 -3.06 13.69
CA PRO A 78 5.32 -2.25 14.79
C PRO A 78 3.82 -2.45 15.06
N PHE A 79 2.97 -2.51 14.03
CA PHE A 79 1.54 -2.78 14.23
C PHE A 79 1.26 -4.20 14.75
N GLN A 80 2.03 -5.20 14.28
CA GLN A 80 1.82 -6.59 14.67
C GLN A 80 2.31 -6.92 16.09
N TYR A 81 3.36 -6.25 16.56
CA TYR A 81 4.07 -6.68 17.77
C TYR A 81 4.15 -5.60 18.84
N GLU A 82 4.46 -4.37 18.47
CA GLU A 82 4.82 -3.31 19.43
C GLU A 82 3.60 -2.49 19.84
N LEU A 83 2.67 -2.29 18.92
CA LEU A 83 1.49 -1.45 19.10
C LEU A 83 0.23 -2.23 19.42
N VAL A 84 0.30 -3.56 19.61
CA VAL A 84 -0.87 -4.43 19.83
C VAL A 84 -1.71 -4.04 21.06
N ALA A 85 -1.09 -3.42 22.07
CA ALA A 85 -1.77 -2.94 23.28
C ALA A 85 -2.32 -1.50 23.15
N ASN A 86 -2.02 -0.82 22.04
CA ASN A 86 -2.43 0.56 21.81
C ASN A 86 -3.70 0.61 20.96
N LYS A 87 -4.57 1.57 21.26
CA LYS A 87 -5.68 1.92 20.39
C LYS A 87 -5.21 2.94 19.36
N ILE A 88 -5.12 2.53 18.11
CA ILE A 88 -4.78 3.42 17.01
C ILE A 88 -6.03 4.22 16.61
N ASN A 89 -5.96 5.55 16.70
CA ASN A 89 -7.08 6.43 16.34
C ASN A 89 -7.04 6.84 14.86
N GLY A 90 -5.84 6.83 14.25
CA GLY A 90 -5.70 7.11 12.84
C GLY A 90 -4.28 6.94 12.31
N ILE A 91 -4.20 6.83 10.99
CA ILE A 91 -2.99 6.80 10.17
C ILE A 91 -3.10 7.98 9.19
N TYR A 92 -2.02 8.74 9.08
CA TYR A 92 -1.85 9.81 8.10
C TYR A 92 -0.46 9.65 7.50
N ALA A 93 -0.36 9.30 6.22
CA ALA A 93 0.91 8.88 5.67
C ALA A 93 1.11 9.29 4.20
N ILE A 94 2.35 9.63 3.86
CA ILE A 94 2.82 9.71 2.47
C ILE A 94 3.55 8.40 2.18
N ILE A 95 2.92 7.51 1.42
CA ILE A 95 3.39 6.12 1.22
C ILE A 95 3.63 5.77 -0.25
N ASN A 96 3.57 6.76 -1.15
CA ASN A 96 3.94 6.64 -2.55
C ASN A 96 5.06 7.64 -2.91
N GLY A 97 6.23 7.13 -3.27
CA GLY A 97 7.42 7.94 -3.54
C GLY A 97 7.31 8.74 -4.84
N THR A 98 6.81 8.10 -5.91
CA THR A 98 6.65 8.68 -7.25
C THR A 98 5.78 9.94 -7.23
N THR A 99 4.58 9.84 -6.66
CA THR A 99 3.66 10.98 -6.52
C THR A 99 4.23 12.05 -5.61
N ASN A 100 4.81 11.69 -4.46
CA ASN A 100 5.42 12.68 -3.58
C ASN A 100 6.54 13.46 -4.26
N TYR A 101 7.35 12.79 -5.09
CA TYR A 101 8.36 13.44 -5.91
C TYR A 101 7.72 14.41 -6.92
N ILE A 102 6.74 13.95 -7.71
CA ILE A 102 6.04 14.77 -8.70
C ILE A 102 5.42 16.02 -8.06
N LEU A 103 4.64 15.86 -6.98
CA LEU A 103 4.01 16.97 -6.26
C LEU A 103 5.05 17.95 -5.69
N THR A 104 6.17 17.44 -5.17
CA THR A 104 7.27 18.29 -4.66
C THR A 104 7.91 19.10 -5.78
N ARG A 105 8.10 18.50 -6.97
CA ARG A 105 8.64 19.20 -8.15
C ARG A 105 7.68 20.26 -8.67
N MET A 106 6.39 19.96 -8.78
CA MET A 106 5.36 20.93 -9.17
C MET A 106 5.35 22.13 -8.21
N ALA A 107 5.37 21.88 -6.90
CA ALA A 107 5.38 22.92 -5.89
C ALA A 107 6.65 23.79 -5.91
N ARG A 108 7.82 23.16 -6.05
CA ARG A 108 9.12 23.86 -5.95
C ARG A 108 9.48 24.60 -7.23
N ASP A 109 9.30 23.95 -8.37
CA ASP A 109 9.76 24.45 -9.67
C ASP A 109 8.65 25.18 -10.44
N GLY A 110 7.39 25.11 -9.99
CA GLY A 110 6.25 25.76 -10.65
C GLY A 110 5.89 25.15 -12.01
N VAL A 111 6.24 23.88 -12.24
CA VAL A 111 6.03 23.16 -13.50
C VAL A 111 4.70 22.40 -13.49
N ASP A 112 4.14 22.15 -14.68
CA ASP A 112 2.94 21.33 -14.81
C ASP A 112 3.18 19.84 -14.51
N PHE A 113 2.07 19.10 -14.34
CA PHE A 113 2.08 17.68 -14.03
C PHE A 113 2.84 16.86 -15.07
N SER A 114 2.61 17.11 -16.37
CA SER A 114 3.26 16.38 -17.46
C SER A 114 4.78 16.53 -17.44
N SER A 115 5.27 17.74 -17.19
CA SER A 115 6.69 18.06 -17.12
C SER A 115 7.35 17.42 -15.89
N ALA A 116 6.66 17.48 -14.74
CA ALA A 116 7.12 16.82 -13.52
C ALA A 116 7.16 15.29 -13.67
N LEU A 117 6.14 14.69 -14.30
CA LEU A 117 6.07 13.27 -14.58
C LEU A 117 7.18 12.83 -15.55
N SER A 118 7.35 13.54 -16.67
CA SER A 118 8.40 13.25 -17.64
C SER A 118 9.78 13.26 -16.96
N ARG A 119 10.04 14.25 -16.10
CA ARG A 119 11.29 14.31 -15.36
C ARG A 119 11.43 13.20 -14.31
N ALA A 120 10.32 12.75 -13.70
CA ALA A 120 10.32 11.60 -12.81
C ALA A 120 10.71 10.31 -13.56
N GLN A 121 10.21 10.13 -14.78
CA GLN A 121 10.55 8.99 -15.64
C GLN A 121 12.02 9.02 -16.08
N GLU A 122 12.54 10.17 -16.51
CA GLU A 122 13.95 10.33 -16.89
C GLU A 122 14.93 9.96 -15.76
N LEU A 123 14.54 10.25 -14.52
CA LEU A 123 15.35 9.98 -13.33
C LEU A 123 15.11 8.58 -12.73
N GLY A 124 14.20 7.79 -13.32
CA GLY A 124 13.84 6.47 -12.83
C GLY A 124 12.99 6.45 -11.56
N TYR A 125 12.38 7.59 -11.19
CA TYR A 125 11.41 7.64 -10.07
C TYR A 125 10.03 7.14 -10.48
N ALA A 126 9.67 7.21 -11.77
CA ALA A 126 8.41 6.72 -12.30
C ALA A 126 8.68 5.73 -13.44
N GLU A 127 7.85 4.68 -13.53
CA GLU A 127 7.91 3.74 -14.66
C GLU A 127 7.31 4.36 -15.94
N ALA A 128 7.51 3.67 -17.07
CA ALA A 128 6.92 4.07 -18.35
C ALA A 128 5.39 4.12 -18.29
N ASN A 129 4.76 3.19 -17.56
CA ASN A 129 3.35 3.24 -17.21
C ASN A 129 3.20 3.58 -15.71
N PRO A 130 2.99 4.87 -15.36
CA PRO A 130 2.95 5.32 -13.97
C PRO A 130 1.54 5.27 -13.36
N ARG A 131 0.58 4.60 -14.02
CA ARG A 131 -0.84 4.65 -13.67
C ARG A 131 -1.10 4.35 -12.19
N ASP A 132 -0.53 3.28 -11.67
CA ASP A 132 -0.80 2.85 -10.30
C ASP A 132 -0.30 3.87 -9.26
N ASP A 133 0.77 4.60 -9.59
CA ASP A 133 1.26 5.69 -8.76
C ASP A 133 0.35 6.91 -8.87
N VAL A 134 0.19 7.46 -10.09
CA VAL A 134 -0.43 8.78 -10.28
C VAL A 134 -1.94 8.79 -10.06
N GLU A 135 -2.59 7.63 -10.17
CA GLU A 135 -4.02 7.47 -9.87
C GLU A 135 -4.27 7.04 -8.41
N GLY A 136 -3.23 6.89 -7.59
CA GLY A 136 -3.34 6.60 -6.16
C GLY A 136 -3.59 5.13 -5.79
N ILE A 137 -3.55 4.22 -6.76
CA ILE A 137 -3.85 2.79 -6.59
C ILE A 137 -2.81 2.12 -5.67
N ASP A 138 -1.52 2.43 -5.85
CA ASP A 138 -0.46 1.92 -4.98
C ASP A 138 -0.64 2.37 -3.52
N ALA A 139 -0.96 3.65 -3.31
CA ALA A 139 -1.23 4.19 -1.98
C ALA A 139 -2.47 3.52 -1.36
N THR A 140 -3.48 3.21 -2.16
CA THR A 140 -4.70 2.50 -1.74
C THR A 140 -4.40 1.09 -1.24
N TYR A 141 -3.62 0.30 -1.98
CA TYR A 141 -3.23 -1.04 -1.51
C TYR A 141 -2.44 -0.99 -0.20
N LYS A 142 -1.47 -0.07 -0.11
CA LYS A 142 -0.68 0.10 1.12
C LYS A 142 -1.55 0.54 2.30
N LEU A 143 -2.50 1.46 2.08
CA LEU A 143 -3.43 1.91 3.11
C LEU A 143 -4.35 0.79 3.58
N ALA A 144 -4.87 -0.05 2.67
CA ALA A 144 -5.70 -1.20 3.03
C ALA A 144 -4.96 -2.15 3.99
N ILE A 145 -3.69 -2.42 3.72
CA ILE A 145 -2.84 -3.27 4.58
C ILE A 145 -2.64 -2.61 5.95
N LEU A 146 -2.23 -1.34 6.00
CA LEU A 146 -1.98 -0.63 7.25
C LEU A 146 -3.24 -0.46 8.08
N ALA A 147 -4.35 -0.06 7.46
CA ALA A 147 -5.63 0.09 8.13
C ALA A 147 -6.14 -1.25 8.69
N SER A 148 -5.96 -2.35 7.94
CA SER A 148 -6.36 -3.66 8.41
C SER A 148 -5.61 -4.08 9.69
N LEU A 149 -4.32 -3.76 9.75
CA LEU A 149 -3.50 -4.00 10.94
C LEU A 149 -3.86 -3.07 12.09
N ALA A 150 -3.94 -1.77 11.84
CA ALA A 150 -4.18 -0.76 12.86
C ALA A 150 -5.55 -0.89 13.54
N PHE A 151 -6.58 -1.27 12.79
CA PHE A 151 -7.95 -1.40 13.31
C PHE A 151 -8.38 -2.84 13.54
N GLN A 152 -7.49 -3.82 13.35
CA GLN A 152 -7.75 -5.25 13.57
C GLN A 152 -9.02 -5.74 12.85
N SER A 153 -9.24 -5.24 11.63
CA SER A 153 -10.43 -5.51 10.81
C SER A 153 -10.03 -5.62 9.35
N GLN A 154 -10.73 -6.41 8.55
CA GLN A 154 -10.40 -6.51 7.13
C GLN A 154 -10.86 -5.24 6.39
N VAL A 155 -9.90 -4.47 5.88
CA VAL A 155 -10.14 -3.33 5.00
C VAL A 155 -9.76 -3.73 3.59
N ARG A 156 -10.70 -3.63 2.64
CA ARG A 156 -10.41 -3.97 1.25
C ARG A 156 -10.14 -2.71 0.44
N PRO A 157 -9.34 -2.77 -0.63
CA PRO A 157 -9.03 -1.61 -1.47
C PRO A 157 -10.29 -0.89 -2.00
N GLU A 158 -11.34 -1.65 -2.33
CA GLU A 158 -12.61 -1.10 -2.81
C GLU A 158 -13.37 -0.26 -1.76
N ASP A 159 -13.05 -0.41 -0.48
CA ASP A 159 -13.67 0.35 0.61
C ASP A 159 -12.96 1.71 0.82
N ILE A 160 -11.88 2.00 0.07
CA ILE A 160 -11.06 3.21 0.19
C ILE A 160 -11.39 4.18 -0.93
N HIS A 161 -11.73 5.43 -0.57
CA HIS A 161 -11.85 6.48 -1.57
C HIS A 161 -10.47 6.85 -2.12
N CYS A 162 -10.31 6.80 -3.44
CA CYS A 162 -9.04 7.02 -4.12
C CYS A 162 -9.18 8.15 -5.15
N GLU A 163 -8.34 9.16 -5.03
CA GLU A 163 -8.19 10.25 -6.00
C GLU A 163 -6.70 10.48 -6.29
N GLY A 164 -6.35 10.42 -7.57
CA GLY A 164 -5.00 10.63 -8.06
C GLY A 164 -4.55 12.08 -8.11
N ILE A 165 -3.36 12.29 -8.66
CA ILE A 165 -2.70 13.61 -8.75
C ILE A 165 -2.75 14.21 -10.16
N SER A 166 -3.24 13.45 -11.15
CA SER A 166 -3.14 13.77 -12.58
C SER A 166 -3.96 15.01 -12.99
N ARG A 167 -4.93 15.43 -12.18
CA ARG A 167 -5.78 16.60 -12.43
C ARG A 167 -5.26 17.89 -11.81
N LEU A 168 -4.20 17.82 -11.01
CA LEU A 168 -3.63 19.00 -10.36
C LEU A 168 -2.93 19.91 -11.37
N SER A 169 -3.19 21.20 -11.23
CA SER A 169 -2.63 22.26 -12.05
C SER A 169 -1.61 23.08 -11.27
N THR A 170 -0.76 23.83 -11.97
CA THR A 170 0.18 24.77 -11.34
C THR A 170 -0.52 25.84 -10.50
N ARG A 171 -1.75 26.22 -10.86
CA ARG A 171 -2.55 27.20 -10.10
C ARG A 171 -2.93 26.68 -8.72
N ASP A 172 -3.22 25.39 -8.59
CA ASP A 172 -3.56 24.79 -7.30
C ASP A 172 -2.41 24.94 -6.30
N PHE A 173 -1.17 24.73 -6.75
CA PHE A 173 0.03 24.91 -5.94
C PHE A 173 0.32 26.38 -5.61
N GLN A 174 0.03 27.31 -6.53
CA GLN A 174 0.16 28.75 -6.27
C GLN A 174 -0.78 29.17 -5.14
N TYR A 175 -2.07 28.81 -5.24
CA TYR A 175 -3.05 29.13 -4.21
C TYR A 175 -2.75 28.43 -2.89
N ALA A 176 -2.38 27.15 -2.91
CA ALA A 176 -1.98 26.44 -1.69
C ALA A 176 -0.84 27.17 -0.97
N ARG A 177 0.18 27.64 -1.71
CA ARG A 177 1.31 28.38 -1.14
C ARG A 177 0.90 29.74 -0.57
N GLU A 178 0.06 30.50 -1.27
CA GLU A 178 -0.46 31.79 -0.79
C GLU A 178 -1.26 31.63 0.51
N LEU A 179 -1.96 30.50 0.66
CA LEU A 179 -2.75 30.15 1.83
C LEU A 179 -1.92 29.47 2.95
N GLY A 180 -0.62 29.22 2.74
CA GLY A 180 0.26 28.58 3.73
C GLY A 180 0.16 27.06 3.81
N PHE A 181 -0.34 26.39 2.76
CA PHE A 181 -0.49 24.95 2.66
C PHE A 181 0.46 24.30 1.65
N ALA A 182 0.55 22.97 1.70
CA ALA A 182 1.22 22.15 0.72
C ALA A 182 0.27 21.05 0.22
N ILE A 183 0.39 20.68 -1.05
CA ILE A 183 -0.40 19.61 -1.65
C ILE A 183 0.40 18.31 -1.60
N LYS A 184 -0.20 17.25 -1.03
CA LYS A 184 0.41 15.92 -0.86
C LYS A 184 -0.65 14.85 -1.05
N LEU A 185 -0.31 13.78 -1.77
CA LEU A 185 -1.14 12.57 -1.78
C LEU A 185 -1.02 11.88 -0.41
N LEU A 186 -2.05 12.02 0.40
CA LEU A 186 -2.13 11.46 1.74
C LEU A 186 -2.97 10.19 1.74
N ALA A 187 -2.44 9.14 2.34
CA ALA A 187 -3.18 7.96 2.73
C ALA A 187 -3.64 8.14 4.19
N ILE A 188 -4.95 8.26 4.39
CA ILE A 188 -5.59 8.58 5.66
C ILE A 188 -6.56 7.47 6.01
N ALA A 189 -6.40 6.93 7.22
CA ALA A 189 -7.37 6.02 7.79
C ALA A 189 -7.67 6.45 9.23
N THR A 190 -8.92 6.76 9.55
CA THR A 190 -9.29 7.24 10.89
C THR A 190 -10.48 6.48 11.43
N PHE A 191 -10.51 6.31 12.75
CA PHE A 191 -11.67 5.78 13.44
C PHE A 191 -12.67 6.92 13.70
N SER A 192 -13.76 6.92 12.95
CA SER A 192 -14.92 7.78 13.19
C SER A 192 -15.72 7.20 14.35
N GLY A 193 -16.10 8.00 15.35
CA GLY A 193 -16.85 7.51 16.52
C GLY A 193 -18.32 7.17 16.28
N ASP A 194 -18.82 7.24 15.04
CA ASP A 194 -20.26 7.21 14.77
C ASP A 194 -20.82 5.79 14.68
N SER A 195 -21.58 5.43 15.71
CA SER A 195 -22.10 4.09 15.99
C SER A 195 -23.37 3.72 15.19
N GLN A 196 -23.70 4.44 14.12
CA GLN A 196 -24.99 4.32 13.41
C GLN A 196 -24.90 3.74 11.99
N SER A 197 -23.70 3.35 11.54
CA SER A 197 -23.45 2.81 10.20
C SER A 197 -23.22 1.29 10.24
N LYS A 198 -23.77 0.54 9.28
CA LYS A 198 -23.50 -0.92 9.11
C LYS A 198 -22.10 -1.23 8.56
N SER A 199 -21.39 -0.21 8.06
CA SER A 199 -19.97 -0.27 7.70
C SER A 199 -19.10 0.11 8.90
N PRO A 200 -17.90 -0.49 9.07
CA PRO A 200 -16.98 -0.09 10.13
C PRO A 200 -16.77 1.42 10.04
N PRO A 201 -16.70 2.16 11.15
CA PRO A 201 -16.74 3.61 11.10
C PRO A 201 -15.33 4.11 10.79
N LEU A 202 -14.87 3.83 9.58
CA LEU A 202 -13.55 4.18 9.09
C LEU A 202 -13.71 5.20 7.98
N SER A 203 -13.08 6.36 8.14
CA SER A 203 -12.85 7.26 7.01
C SER A 203 -11.52 6.89 6.39
N LEU A 204 -11.58 6.41 5.13
CA LEU A 204 -10.46 5.89 4.37
C LEU A 204 -10.31 6.69 3.07
N VAL A 205 -9.24 7.46 2.98
CA VAL A 205 -8.99 8.37 1.85
C VAL A 205 -7.54 8.28 1.41
N ALA A 206 -7.32 8.08 0.11
CA ALA A 206 -6.04 8.30 -0.55
C ALA A 206 -6.22 9.42 -1.58
N SER A 207 -6.00 10.68 -1.17
CA SER A 207 -6.24 11.86 -2.01
C SER A 207 -5.26 13.00 -1.71
N CYS A 208 -5.24 14.01 -2.58
CA CYS A 208 -4.52 15.27 -2.36
C CYS A 208 -5.31 16.28 -1.52
#